data_AF-A0A1G1PJL6-F1
#
_entry.id   AF-A0A1G1PJL6-F1
#
_cell.length_a   1.000
_cell.length_b   1.000
_cell.length_c   1.000
_cell.angle_alpha   90.00
_cell.angle_beta   90.00
_cell.angle_gamma   90.00
#
_symmetry.space_group_name_H-M   'P 1'
#
loop_
_entity.id
_entity.type
_entity.pdbx_description
1 polymer ?
#
loop_
_entity_poly.entity_id
_entity_poly.type
_entity_poly.pdbx_seq_one_letter_code
_entity_poly.pdbx_strand_id
1 'polypeptide(L)'
;MLREDKVIEKIIMKDGKLAISAKDLAGLYKVDESTVVGVIEQKENDFPADFAIKDRDGYFLTESGVAIMLSFLNSDYIAQVNIMALRIFRRIRELFSEYDNGLSAKMIELERKIDGSKDMTSKH
;
A
#
# COMPACT_ATOMS: atom_id res chain seq x y z
N MET A 1 2.08 -12.81 -20.52
CA MET A 1 1.23 -12.46 -19.36
C MET A 1 2.11 -11.81 -18.31
N LEU A 2 1.71 -10.67 -17.73
CA LEU A 2 2.44 -10.07 -16.61
C LEU A 2 2.39 -11.04 -15.42
N ARG A 3 3.50 -11.19 -14.70
CA ARG A 3 3.58 -12.08 -13.53
C ARG A 3 3.39 -11.27 -12.25
N GLU A 4 2.78 -11.88 -11.23
CA GLU A 4 2.54 -11.20 -9.95
C GLU A 4 3.83 -10.77 -9.24
N ASP A 5 4.90 -11.58 -9.30
CA ASP A 5 6.20 -11.25 -8.71
C ASP A 5 6.73 -9.91 -9.22
N LYS A 6 6.49 -9.60 -10.50
CA LYS A 6 6.89 -8.33 -11.11
C LYS A 6 6.09 -7.12 -10.63
N VAL A 7 4.89 -7.32 -10.09
CA VAL A 7 4.12 -6.25 -9.47
C VAL A 7 4.47 -6.13 -7.99
N ILE A 8 4.67 -7.25 -7.30
CA ILE A 8 5.10 -7.28 -5.89
C ILE A 8 6.42 -6.53 -5.71
N GLU A 9 7.40 -6.77 -6.58
CA GLU A 9 8.72 -6.07 -6.59
C GLU A 9 8.60 -4.53 -6.66
N LYS A 10 7.44 -3.98 -7.06
CA LYS A 10 7.21 -2.55 -7.27
C LYS A 10 6.37 -1.88 -6.20
N ILE A 11 5.72 -2.66 -5.34
CA ILE A 11 4.95 -2.13 -4.22
C ILE A 11 5.88 -1.91 -3.04
N ILE A 12 5.95 -0.68 -2.56
CA ILE A 12 6.80 -0.26 -1.45
C ILE A 12 5.98 0.36 -0.34
N MET A 13 6.57 0.45 0.85
CA MET A 13 6.02 1.25 1.95
C MET A 13 6.55 2.69 1.85
N LYS A 14 5.63 3.66 1.82
CA LYS A 14 5.90 5.09 1.75
C LYS A 14 4.97 5.82 2.72
N ASP A 15 5.54 6.56 3.66
CA ASP A 15 4.79 7.31 4.69
C ASP A 15 3.67 6.50 5.36
N GLY A 16 4.00 5.26 5.75
CA GLY A 16 3.05 4.34 6.41
C GLY A 16 1.98 3.73 5.50
N LYS A 17 2.02 3.99 4.19
CA LYS A 17 1.09 3.43 3.20
C LYS A 17 1.83 2.59 2.18
N LEU A 18 1.15 1.58 1.63
CA LEU A 18 1.65 0.88 0.46
C LEU A 18 1.45 1.76 -0.77
N ALA A 19 2.45 1.85 -1.63
CA ALA A 19 2.41 2.64 -2.86
C ALA A 19 3.28 2.04 -3.97
N ILE A 20 3.03 2.46 -5.21
CA ILE A 20 3.88 2.21 -6.39
C ILE A 20 4.35 3.57 -6.91
N SER A 21 5.65 3.72 -7.23
CA SER A 21 6.16 4.96 -7.83
C SER A 21 5.50 5.21 -9.20
N ALA A 22 5.29 6.48 -9.58
CA ALA A 22 4.72 6.82 -10.89
C ALA A 22 5.53 6.22 -12.03
N LYS A 23 6.87 6.24 -11.91
CA LYS A 23 7.80 5.58 -12.81
C LYS A 23 7.55 4.07 -12.96
N ASP A 24 7.45 3.35 -11.85
CA ASP A 24 7.23 1.90 -11.89
C ASP A 24 5.84 1.56 -12.40
N LEU A 25 4.82 2.33 -12.00
CA LEU A 25 3.46 2.15 -12.48
C LEU A 25 3.35 2.37 -13.99
N ALA A 26 4.00 3.42 -14.50
CA ALA A 26 4.10 3.70 -15.93
C ALA A 26 4.78 2.54 -16.67
N GLY A 27 5.87 1.99 -16.12
CA GLY A 27 6.53 0.79 -16.64
C GLY A 27 5.62 -0.44 -16.67
N LEU A 28 4.83 -0.67 -15.62
CA LEU A 28 3.86 -1.77 -15.57
C LEU A 28 2.75 -1.58 -16.61
N TYR A 29 2.28 -0.34 -16.80
CA TYR A 29 1.26 0.04 -17.80
C TYR A 29 1.81 0.13 -19.23
N LYS A 30 3.13 0.12 -19.41
CA LYS A 30 3.82 0.33 -20.69
C LYS A 30 3.49 1.69 -21.32
N VAL A 31 3.48 2.73 -20.50
CA VAL A 31 3.31 4.13 -20.91
C VAL A 31 4.48 4.95 -20.40
N ASP A 32 4.64 6.16 -20.92
CA ASP A 32 5.62 7.11 -20.40
C ASP A 32 5.24 7.57 -18.99
N GLU A 33 6.23 7.79 -18.13
CA GLU A 33 6.02 8.30 -16.77
C GLU A 33 5.25 9.63 -16.76
N SER A 34 5.52 10.50 -17.74
CA SER A 34 4.80 11.77 -17.93
C SER A 34 3.30 11.59 -18.17
N THR A 35 2.86 10.44 -18.68
CA THR A 35 1.43 10.14 -18.85
C THR A 35 0.77 9.94 -17.48
N VAL A 36 1.41 9.20 -16.58
CA VAL A 36 0.90 8.99 -15.22
C VAL A 36 0.95 10.29 -14.43
N VAL A 37 2.10 10.99 -14.45
CA VAL A 37 2.27 12.28 -13.76
C VAL A 37 1.29 13.33 -14.26
N GLY A 38 1.06 13.41 -15.58
CA GLY A 38 0.09 14.33 -16.16
C GLY A 38 -1.33 14.09 -15.66
N VAL A 39 -1.76 12.83 -15.47
CA VAL A 39 -3.07 12.52 -14.87
C VAL A 39 -3.15 12.99 -13.43
N ILE A 40 -2.09 12.78 -12.64
CA ILE A 40 -2.01 13.24 -11.23
C ILE A 40 -2.16 14.75 -11.18
N GLU A 41 -1.33 15.50 -11.91
CA GLU A 41 -1.27 16.95 -11.85
C GLU A 41 -2.53 17.62 -12.42
N GLN A 42 -3.15 17.05 -13.46
CA GLN A 42 -4.38 17.60 -14.04
C GLN A 42 -5.61 17.40 -13.16
N LYS A 43 -5.57 16.43 -12.24
CA LYS A 43 -6.75 15.96 -11.49
C LYS A 43 -6.54 15.93 -9.98
N GLU A 44 -5.46 16.52 -9.48
CA GLU A 44 -5.10 16.52 -8.05
C GLU A 44 -6.24 17.02 -7.15
N ASN A 45 -6.95 18.08 -7.56
CA ASN A 45 -8.09 18.64 -6.82
C ASN A 45 -9.34 17.75 -6.85
N ASP A 46 -9.45 16.85 -7.84
CA ASP A 46 -10.57 15.93 -8.01
C ASP A 46 -10.32 14.59 -7.27
N PHE A 47 -9.11 14.39 -6.72
CA PHE A 47 -8.68 13.13 -6.13
C PHE A 47 -8.73 13.14 -4.59
N PRO A 48 -8.97 11.96 -3.96
CA PRO A 48 -8.86 11.80 -2.52
C PRO A 48 -7.46 12.20 -2.02
N ALA A 49 -7.36 12.82 -0.84
CA ALA A 49 -6.07 13.29 -0.30
C ALA A 49 -4.99 12.19 -0.13
N ASP A 50 -5.37 10.92 -0.14
CA ASP A 50 -4.45 9.78 -0.04
C ASP A 50 -4.10 9.13 -1.39
N PHE A 51 -4.57 9.65 -2.53
CA PHE A 51 -4.40 9.00 -3.83
C PHE A 51 -2.93 8.85 -4.23
N ALA A 52 -2.12 9.86 -3.92
CA ALA A 52 -0.69 9.87 -4.18
C ALA A 52 0.05 10.57 -3.05
N ILE A 53 1.25 10.09 -2.78
CA ILE A 53 2.21 10.72 -1.89
C ILE A 53 3.23 11.41 -2.78
N LYS A 54 3.45 12.70 -2.58
CA LYS A 54 4.47 13.48 -3.29
C LYS A 54 5.66 13.74 -2.38
N ASP A 55 6.85 13.39 -2.84
CA ASP A 55 8.09 13.76 -2.18
C ASP A 55 9.18 14.22 -3.19
N ARG A 56 10.44 14.28 -2.72
CA ARG A 56 11.61 14.65 -3.52
C ARG A 56 11.88 13.71 -4.70
N ASP A 57 11.55 12.42 -4.56
CA ASP A 57 11.90 11.36 -5.50
C ASP A 57 10.79 11.15 -6.54
N GLY A 58 9.57 11.63 -6.28
CA GLY A 58 8.49 11.62 -7.27
C GLY A 58 7.10 11.53 -6.67
N TYR A 59 6.16 11.06 -7.48
CA TYR A 59 4.82 10.68 -7.04
C TYR A 59 4.77 9.19 -6.76
N PHE A 60 4.10 8.81 -5.68
CA PHE A 60 3.89 7.43 -5.26
C PHE A 60 2.40 7.19 -5.10
N LEU A 61 1.80 6.41 -6.00
CA LEU A 61 0.38 6.15 -6.02
C LEU A 61 0.04 5.07 -5.00
N THR A 62 -0.90 5.35 -4.11
CA THR A 62 -1.44 4.35 -3.18
C THR A 62 -2.39 3.41 -3.91
N GLU A 63 -2.95 2.43 -3.21
CA GLU A 63 -3.98 1.54 -3.77
C GLU A 63 -5.13 2.33 -4.43
N SER A 64 -5.61 3.38 -3.76
CA SER A 64 -6.66 4.27 -4.27
C SER A 64 -6.20 4.98 -5.55
N GLY A 65 -4.98 5.52 -5.57
CA GLY A 65 -4.42 6.17 -6.76
C GLY A 65 -4.25 5.23 -7.94
N VAL A 66 -3.79 4.00 -7.70
CA VAL A 66 -3.70 2.96 -8.73
C VAL A 66 -5.07 2.67 -9.31
N ALA A 67 -6.08 2.39 -8.47
CA ALA A 67 -7.46 2.15 -8.92
C ALA A 67 -8.02 3.29 -9.78
N ILE A 68 -7.75 4.54 -9.39
CA ILE A 68 -8.21 5.74 -10.09
C ILE A 68 -7.56 5.84 -11.48
N MET A 69 -6.29 5.47 -11.64
CA MET A 69 -5.60 5.57 -12.94
C MET A 69 -6.30 4.82 -14.07
N LEU A 70 -7.05 3.76 -13.77
CA LEU A 70 -7.81 3.01 -14.78
C LEU A 70 -8.89 3.85 -15.47
N SER A 71 -9.47 4.84 -14.79
CA SER A 71 -10.51 5.70 -15.40
C SER A 71 -9.93 6.69 -16.42
N PHE A 72 -8.63 6.93 -16.37
CA PHE A 72 -7.91 7.85 -17.26
C PHE A 72 -7.11 7.13 -18.33
N LEU A 73 -6.59 5.94 -18.03
CA LEU A 73 -5.76 5.14 -18.92
C LEU A 73 -6.51 3.86 -19.31
N ASN A 74 -7.24 3.93 -20.43
CA ASN A 74 -8.16 2.87 -20.81
C ASN A 74 -7.52 1.88 -21.80
N SER A 75 -7.13 0.70 -21.29
CA SER A 75 -6.67 -0.44 -22.09
C SER A 75 -6.96 -1.73 -21.33
N ASP A 76 -7.35 -2.80 -22.04
CA ASP A 76 -7.53 -4.13 -21.45
C ASP A 76 -6.29 -4.61 -20.70
N TYR A 77 -5.10 -4.25 -21.20
CA TYR A 77 -3.85 -4.56 -20.53
C TYR A 77 -3.73 -3.81 -19.20
N ILE A 78 -3.97 -2.50 -19.20
CA ILE A 78 -3.91 -1.66 -17.99
C ILE A 78 -4.96 -2.09 -16.96
N ALA A 79 -6.16 -2.50 -17.40
CA ALA A 79 -7.18 -3.07 -16.54
C ALA A 79 -6.68 -4.34 -15.82
N GLN A 80 -6.02 -5.25 -16.55
CA GLN A 80 -5.44 -6.47 -15.96
C GLN A 80 -4.33 -6.15 -14.95
N VAL A 81 -3.45 -5.21 -15.26
CA VAL A 81 -2.38 -4.77 -14.34
C VAL A 81 -2.98 -4.15 -13.08
N ASN A 82 -3.98 -3.28 -13.21
CA ASN A 82 -4.69 -2.67 -12.08
C ASN A 82 -5.28 -3.72 -11.16
N ILE A 83 -6.07 -4.65 -11.71
CA ILE A 83 -6.71 -5.71 -10.92
C ILE A 83 -5.64 -6.54 -10.19
N MET A 84 -4.52 -6.86 -10.85
CA MET A 84 -3.41 -7.58 -10.23
C MET A 84 -2.79 -6.78 -9.09
N ALA A 85 -2.46 -5.51 -9.30
CA ALA A 85 -1.90 -4.64 -8.28
C ALA A 85 -2.83 -4.52 -7.07
N LEU A 86 -4.12 -4.23 -7.27
CA LEU A 86 -5.11 -4.11 -6.19
C LEU A 86 -5.26 -5.39 -5.36
N ARG A 87 -5.21 -6.57 -6.02
CA ARG A 87 -5.20 -7.86 -5.31
C ARG A 87 -3.96 -8.03 -4.44
N ILE A 88 -2.80 -7.62 -4.94
CA ILE A 88 -1.53 -7.70 -4.20
C ILE A 88 -1.53 -6.71 -3.02
N PHE A 89 -1.97 -5.46 -3.22
CA PHE A 89 -2.14 -4.49 -2.14
C PHE A 89 -2.99 -5.04 -1.01
N ARG A 90 -4.16 -5.61 -1.33
CA ARG A 90 -5.03 -6.25 -0.34
C ARG A 90 -4.33 -7.38 0.41
N ARG A 91 -3.67 -8.30 -0.30
CA ARG A 91 -2.96 -9.43 0.32
C ARG A 91 -1.84 -8.97 1.24
N ILE A 92 -1.08 -7.95 0.84
CA ILE A 92 -0.01 -7.39 1.69
C ILE A 92 -0.62 -6.76 2.96
N ARG A 93 -1.72 -6.02 2.86
CA ARG A 93 -2.42 -5.46 4.02
C ARG A 93 -2.98 -6.53 4.97
N GLU A 94 -3.52 -7.62 4.42
CA GLU A 94 -4.00 -8.76 5.20
C GLU A 94 -2.85 -9.38 6.01
N LEU A 95 -1.68 -9.59 5.38
CA LEU A 95 -0.49 -10.10 6.06
C LEU A 95 0.00 -9.18 7.19
N PHE A 96 0.02 -7.86 6.96
CA PHE A 96 0.37 -6.90 8.01
C PHE A 96 -0.65 -6.91 9.16
N SER A 97 -1.94 -6.95 8.85
CA SER A 97 -3.00 -6.99 9.86
C SER A 97 -2.92 -8.26 10.73
N GLU A 98 -2.65 -9.41 10.12
CA GLU A 98 -2.43 -10.67 10.84
C GLU A 98 -1.22 -10.59 11.79
N TYR A 99 -0.12 -10.00 11.31
CA TYR A 99 1.08 -9.79 12.12
C TYR A 99 0.82 -8.86 13.31
N ASP A 100 0.19 -7.71 13.09
CA ASP A 100 -0.12 -6.71 14.12
C ASP A 100 -1.07 -7.28 15.19
N ASN A 101 -2.09 -8.04 14.78
CA ASN A 101 -3.00 -8.71 15.69
C ASN A 101 -2.27 -9.76 16.56
N GLY A 102 -1.38 -10.55 15.95
CA GLY A 102 -0.59 -11.54 16.67
C GLY A 102 0.38 -10.91 17.68
N LEU A 103 1.01 -9.79 17.32
CA LEU A 103 1.87 -9.02 18.23
C LEU A 103 1.08 -8.43 19.39
N SER A 104 -0.07 -7.81 19.10
CA SER A 104 -0.94 -7.19 20.10
C SER A 104 -1.45 -8.23 21.11
N ALA A 105 -1.85 -9.42 20.63
CA ALA A 105 -2.27 -10.51 21.50
C ALA A 105 -1.17 -10.97 22.46
N LYS A 106 0.08 -11.08 21.98
CA LYS A 106 1.25 -11.41 22.81
C LYS A 106 1.57 -10.33 23.84
N MET A 107 1.42 -9.05 23.47
CA MET A 107 1.65 -7.94 24.40
C MET A 107 0.67 -7.98 25.57
N ILE A 108 -0.62 -8.18 25.28
CA ILE A 108 -1.68 -8.33 26.30
C ILE A 108 -1.41 -9.54 27.22
N GLU A 109 -0.87 -10.64 26.68
CA GLU A 109 -0.50 -11.81 27.48
C GLU A 109 0.66 -11.51 28.44
N LEU A 110 1.67 -10.76 27.98
CA LEU A 110 2.81 -10.33 28.81
C LEU A 110 2.37 -9.37 29.92
N GLU A 111 1.51 -8.39 29.61
CA GLU A 111 0.94 -7.47 30.60
C GLU A 111 0.20 -8.22 31.71
N ARG A 112 -0.66 -9.18 31.35
CA ARG A 112 -1.36 -10.04 32.33
C ARG A 112 -0.42 -10.83 33.24
N LYS A 113 0.69 -11.35 32.70
CA LYS A 113 1.70 -12.08 33.48
C LYS A 113 2.45 -11.17 34.45
N ILE A 114 2.74 -9.94 34.05
CA ILE A 114 3.39 -8.94 34.91
C ILE A 114 2.45 -8.53 36.06
N ASP A 115 1.17 -8.27 35.77
CA ASP A 115 0.20 -7.87 36.79
C ASP A 115 -0.04 -8.99 37.82
N GLY A 116 -0.25 -10.23 37.35
CA GLY A 116 -0.40 -11.39 38.25
C GLY A 116 0.85 -11.66 39.11
N SER A 117 2.03 -11.24 38.66
CA SER A 117 3.27 -11.39 39.44
C SER A 117 3.44 -10.31 40.52
N LYS A 118 2.89 -9.11 40.32
CA LYS A 118 2.93 -8.02 41.32
C LYS A 118 2.01 -8.28 42.52
N ASP A 119 0.86 -8.91 42.30
CA ASP A 119 -0.08 -9.27 43.36
C ASP A 119 0.49 -10.30 44.36
N MET A 120 1.44 -11.13 43.93
CA MET A 120 2.12 -12.09 44.80
C MET A 120 3.21 -11.46 45.68
N THR A 121 3.76 -10.31 45.28
CA THR A 121 4.86 -9.63 46.00
C THR A 121 4.42 -8.60 47.03
N SER A 122 3.15 -8.18 47.04
CA SER A 122 2.62 -7.17 47.99
C SER A 122 2.02 -7.76 49.28
N LYS A 123 2.19 -9.07 49.53
CA LYS A 123 1.53 -9.80 50.62
C LYS A 123 2.45 -10.24 51.77
N HIS A 124 3.64 -9.64 51.92
CA HIS A 124 4.56 -9.88 53.04
C HIS A 124 4.96 -8.57 53.71
#